data_AF-A0A172U5U3-F1
#
_entry.id   AF-A0A172U5U3-F1
#
_cell.length_a   1.000
_cell.length_b   1.000
_cell.length_c   1.000
_cell.angle_alpha   90.00
_cell.angle_beta   90.00
_cell.angle_gamma   90.00
#
_symmetry.space_group_name_H-M   'P 1'
#
loop_
_entity.id
_entity.type
_entity.pdbx_description
1 polymer ?
#
loop_
_entity_poly.entity_id
_entity_poly.type
_entity_poly.pdbx_seq_one_letter_code
_entity_poly.pdbx_strand_id
1 'polypeptide(L)' 'MELFFIILPAYILFCLWLAYRILQKAGFDGRWALVLMVPVVNIIMIWVFAFSSWPNLRPGVKLE' A
#
# COMPACT_ATOMS: atom_id res chain seq x y z
N MET A 1 -15.47 21.21 -13.88
CA MET A 1 -14.75 20.45 -14.92
C MET A 1 -13.25 20.56 -14.71
N GLU A 2 -12.65 21.76 -14.78
CA GLU A 2 -11.19 21.96 -14.61
C GLU A 2 -10.59 21.40 -13.31
N LEU A 3 -11.24 21.63 -12.16
CA LEU A 3 -10.76 21.13 -10.86
C LEU A 3 -10.68 19.60 -10.81
N PHE A 4 -11.57 18.91 -11.51
CA PHE A 4 -11.58 17.45 -11.55
C PHE A 4 -10.31 16.89 -12.20
N PHE A 5 -9.83 17.54 -13.26
CA PHE A 5 -8.60 17.14 -13.96
C PHE A 5 -7.33 17.34 -13.13
N ILE A 6 -7.37 18.16 -12.08
CA ILE A 6 -6.24 18.37 -11.16
C ILE A 6 -6.38 17.47 -9.92
N ILE A 7 -7.58 17.39 -9.34
CA ILE A 7 -7.83 16.63 -8.11
C ILE A 7 -7.70 15.12 -8.36
N LEU A 8 -8.21 14.61 -9.48
CA LEU A 8 -8.16 13.18 -9.80
C LEU A 8 -6.72 12.63 -9.87
N PRO A 9 -5.79 13.20 -10.65
CA PRO A 9 -4.41 12.70 -10.69
C PRO A 9 -3.69 12.92 -9.35
N ALA A 10 -3.94 14.03 -8.64
CA ALA A 10 -3.36 14.26 -7.32
C ALA A 10 -3.79 13.16 -6.32
N TYR A 11 -5.07 12.79 -6.34
CA TYR A 11 -5.60 11.70 -5.52
C TYR A 11 -4.98 10.35 -5.88
N ILE A 12 -4.88 10.02 -7.17
CA ILE A 12 -4.26 8.77 -7.64
C ILE A 12 -2.79 8.69 -7.20
N LEU A 13 -2.03 9.77 -7.37
CA LEU A 13 -0.62 9.83 -6.95
C LEU A 13 -0.47 9.69 -5.43
N PHE A 14 -1.37 10.31 -4.66
CA PHE A 14 -1.39 10.17 -3.20
C PHE A 14 -1.66 8.72 -2.78
N CYS A 15 -2.65 8.06 -3.37
CA CYS A 15 -2.94 6.63 -3.11
C CYS A 15 -1.77 5.72 -3.50
N LEU A 16 -1.13 5.95 -4.65
CA LEU A 16 0.05 5.21 -5.08
C LEU A 16 1.23 5.38 -4.12
N TRP A 17 1.45 6.59 -3.63
CA TRP A 17 2.48 6.87 -2.63
C TRP A 17 2.22 6.14 -1.32
N LEU A 18 0.98 6.12 -0.84
CA LEU A 18 0.59 5.35 0.34
C LEU A 18 0.80 3.86 0.13
N ALA A 19 0.36 3.31 -1.00
CA ALA A 19 0.58 1.90 -1.35
C ALA A 19 2.08 1.57 -1.38
N TYR A 20 2.90 2.41 -2.01
CA TYR A 20 4.35 2.25 -2.04
C TYR A 20 4.94 2.15 -0.62
N ARG A 21 4.52 3.02 0.31
CA ARG A 21 4.98 3.00 1.70
C ARG A 21 4.50 1.78 2.47
N ILE A 22 3.28 1.31 2.24
CA ILE A 22 2.75 0.07 2.84
C ILE A 22 3.58 -1.12 2.39
N LEU A 23 3.88 -1.21 1.09
CA LEU A 23 4.65 -2.33 0.55
C LEU A 23 6.08 -2.37 1.08
N GLN A 24 6.73 -1.22 1.22
CA GLN A 24 8.04 -1.15 1.88
C GLN A 24 7.98 -1.65 3.34
N LYS A 25 6.91 -1.35 4.08
CA LYS A 25 6.71 -1.86 5.45
C LYS A 25 6.39 -3.36 5.47
N ALA A 26 5.71 -3.85 4.44
CA ALA A 26 5.41 -5.26 4.24
C ALA A 26 6.61 -6.07 3.72
N GLY A 27 7.76 -5.43 3.42
CA GLY A 27 8.97 -6.08 2.94
C GLY A 27 8.98 -6.40 1.44
N PHE A 28 8.02 -5.86 0.69
CA PHE A 28 7.98 -5.96 -0.77
C PHE A 28 8.65 -4.76 -1.43
N ASP A 29 9.12 -4.95 -2.67
CA ASP A 29 9.57 -3.85 -3.51
C ASP A 29 8.43 -2.85 -3.74
N GLY A 30 8.64 -1.58 -3.40
CA GLY A 30 7.59 -0.57 -3.50
C GLY A 30 7.01 -0.38 -4.91
N ARG A 31 7.73 -0.81 -5.96
CA ARG A 31 7.26 -0.82 -7.36
C ARG A 31 6.00 -1.69 -7.57
N TRP A 32 5.76 -2.67 -6.71
CA TRP A 32 4.53 -3.46 -6.70
C TRP A 32 3.27 -2.63 -6.44
N ALA A 33 3.40 -1.39 -5.97
CA ALA A 33 2.28 -0.44 -5.88
C ALA A 33 1.59 -0.18 -7.23
N LEU A 34 2.32 -0.31 -8.35
CA LEU A 34 1.71 -0.22 -9.69
C LEU A 34 0.82 -1.42 -10.00
N VAL A 35 1.21 -2.62 -9.57
CA VAL A 35 0.43 -3.85 -9.76
C VAL A 35 -0.85 -3.80 -8.93
N LEU A 36 -0.82 -3.11 -7.77
CA LEU A 36 -2.02 -2.85 -6.97
C LEU A 36 -3.06 -1.96 -7.66
N MET A 37 -2.75 -1.29 -8.77
CA MET A 37 -3.78 -0.61 -9.58
C MET A 37 -4.71 -1.62 -10.27
N VAL A 38 -4.29 -2.88 -10.41
CA VAL A 38 -5.16 -3.95 -10.95
C VAL A 38 -6.16 -4.35 -9.86
N PRO A 39 -7.49 -4.19 -10.07
CA PRO A 39 -8.49 -4.38 -9.02
C PRO A 39 -8.46 -5.77 -8.39
N VAL A 40 -8.28 -6.80 -9.21
CA VAL A 40 -8.24 -8.20 -8.74
C VAL A 40 -7.02 -8.45 -7.86
N VAL A 41 -5.85 -7.95 -8.26
CA VAL A 41 -4.62 -8.08 -7.47
C VAL A 41 -4.74 -7.29 -6.17
N ASN A 42 -5.37 -6.11 -6.20
CA ASN A 42 -5.59 -5.30 -5.00
C ASN A 42 -6.39 -6.08 -3.94
N ILE A 43 -7.48 -6.73 -4.33
CA ILE A 43 -8.31 -7.55 -3.43
C ILE A 43 -7.50 -8.71 -2.84
N ILE A 44 -6.77 -9.45 -3.69
CA ILE A 44 -5.93 -10.56 -3.25
C ILE A 44 -4.86 -10.07 -2.26
N MET A 45 -4.21 -8.94 -2.58
CA MET A 45 -3.17 -8.36 -1.74
C MET A 45 -3.69 -7.86 -0.39
N ILE A 46 -4.95 -7.40 -0.30
CA ILE A 46 -5.57 -7.09 0.99
C ILE A 46 -5.64 -8.34 1.86
N TRP A 47 -6.03 -9.50 1.30
CA TRP A 47 -6.03 -10.75 2.07
C TRP A 47 -4.62 -11.18 2.45
N VAL A 48 -3.67 -11.10 1.52
CA VAL A 48 -2.26 -11.39 1.81
C VAL A 48 -1.76 -10.51 2.95
N PHE A 49 -1.96 -9.19 2.88
CA PHE A 49 -1.52 -8.26 3.92
C PHE A 49 -2.23 -8.47 5.27
N ALA A 50 -3.48 -8.92 5.27
CA ALA A 50 -4.23 -9.22 6.48
C ALA A 50 -3.68 -10.45 7.22
N PHE A 51 -3.21 -11.46 6.49
CA PHE A 51 -2.72 -12.71 7.07
C PHE A 51 -1.20 -12.83 7.13
N SER A 52 -0.47 -12.01 6.37
CA SER A 52 0.99 -11.99 6.38
C SER A 52 1.53 -11.29 7.64
N SER A 53 2.61 -11.81 8.21
CA SER A 53 3.36 -11.10 9.24
C SER A 53 4.11 -9.94 8.60
N TRP A 54 3.90 -8.72 9.09
CA TRP A 54 4.58 -7.55 8.54
C TRP A 54 6.02 -7.54 9.06
N PRO A 55 7.03 -7.60 8.18
CA PRO A 55 8.43 -7.80 8.56
C PRO A 55 9.04 -6.67 9.39
N ASN A 56 8.36 -5.52 9.52
CA ASN A 56 8.82 -4.38 10.33
C ASN A 56 8.04 -4.17 11.64
N LEU A 57 7.18 -5.11 12.04
CA LEU A 57 6.64 -5.13 13.39
C LEU A 57 7.72 -5.71 14.33
N ARG A 58 8.43 -4.82 15.03
CA ARG A 58 9.50 -5.18 15.99
C ARG A 58 9.01 -6.32 16.91
N PRO A 59 9.66 -7.49 16.92
CA PRO A 59 9.40 -8.49 17.93
C PRO A 59 10.03 -7.99 19.24
N GLY A 60 9.23 -7.41 20.15
CA GLY A 60 9.72 -7.13 21.50
C GLY A 60 9.31 -5.82 22.15
N VAL A 61 8.05 -5.39 22.04
CA VAL A 61 7.50 -4.57 23.14
C VAL A 61 7.12 -5.54 24.24
N LYS A 62 8.09 -5.83 25.11
CA LYS A 62 7.86 -6.49 26.38
C LYS A 62 7.04 -5.50 27.21
N LEU A 63 5.75 -5.78 27.39
CA LEU A 63 4.94 -5.07 28.37
C LEU A 63 5.40 -5.58 29.73
N GLU A 64 6.36 -4.86 30.33
CA GLU A 64 6.69 -4.99 31.76
C GLU A 64 5.64 -4.26 32.61
#